data_AF-A0A6B3EQT7-F1
#
_entry.id   AF-A0A6B3EQT7-F1
#
_cell.length_a   1.000
_cell.length_b   1.000
_cell.length_c   1.000
_cell.angle_alpha   90.00
_cell.angle_beta   90.00
_cell.angle_gamma   90.00
#
_symmetry.space_group_name_H-M   'P 1'
#
loop_
_entity.id
_entity.type
_entity.pdbx_description
1 polymer ?
#
loop_
_entity_poly.entity_id
_entity_poly.type
_entity_poly.pdbx_seq_one_letter_code
_entity_poly.pdbx_strand_id
1 'polypeptide(L)' 'MDTARLLRAAGIGSGDEVVISAFDGPAIAETVLGLGARPVFADIDPYTYNLDPAHVA' A
#
# COMPACT_ATOMS: atom_id res chain seq x y z
N MET A 1 6.90 0.42 13.16
CA MET A 1 7.29 1.45 12.18
C MET A 1 6.16 2.46 12.07
N ASP A 2 6.48 3.75 12.10
CA ASP A 2 5.54 4.89 12.16
C ASP A 2 4.63 5.07 10.92
N THR A 3 4.63 4.13 9.96
CA THR A 3 3.92 4.24 8.69
C THR A 3 2.42 4.47 8.85
N ALA A 4 1.75 3.76 9.77
CA ALA A 4 0.34 4.00 10.09
C ALA A 4 0.05 5.46 10.52
N ARG A 5 0.96 6.04 11.30
CA ARG A 5 0.82 7.43 11.77
C ARG A 5 0.98 8.42 10.64
N LEU A 6 1.91 8.16 9.70
CA LEU A 6 2.12 8.99 8.51
C LEU A 6 0.93 8.93 7.56
N LEU A 7 0.40 7.74 7.27
CA LEU A 7 -0.78 7.56 6.43
C LEU A 7 -2.00 8.28 7.01
N ARG A 8 -2.23 8.14 8.33
CA ARG A 8 -3.32 8.86 9.01
C ARG A 8 -3.12 10.37 8.99
N ALA A 9 -1.88 10.85 9.13
CA ALA A 9 -1.56 12.29 9.01
C ALA A 9 -1.74 12.83 7.59
N ALA A 10 -1.57 11.99 6.57
CA ALA A 10 -1.89 12.29 5.18
C ALA A 10 -3.41 12.23 4.88
N GLY A 11 -4.25 11.93 5.87
CA GLY A 11 -5.70 11.86 5.74
C GLY A 11 -6.26 10.50 5.36
N ILE A 12 -5.42 9.46 5.23
CA ILE A 12 -5.86 8.13 4.82
C ILE A 12 -6.61 7.43 5.95
N GLY A 13 -7.77 6.85 5.63
CA GLY A 13 -8.60 6.10 6.56
C GLY A 13 -9.68 5.26 5.87
N SER A 14 -10.80 5.08 6.57
CA SER A 14 -11.91 4.26 6.09
C SER A 14 -12.49 4.76 4.77
N GLY A 15 -12.60 3.87 3.79
CA GLY A 15 -13.10 4.18 2.45
C GLY A 15 -12.02 4.52 1.43
N ASP A 16 -10.79 4.78 1.85
CA ASP A 16 -9.68 5.03 0.94
C ASP A 16 -9.08 3.73 0.40
N GLU A 17 -8.51 3.80 -0.79
CA GLU A 17 -7.72 2.74 -1.40
C GLU A 17 -6.24 3.12 -1.39
N VAL A 18 -5.38 2.16 -1.03
CA VAL A 18 -3.93 2.37 -1.02
C VAL A 18 -3.26 1.32 -1.88
N VAL A 19 -2.61 1.77 -2.95
CA VAL A 19 -1.84 0.90 -3.85
C VAL A 19 -0.52 0.53 -3.18
N ILE A 20 -0.24 -0.77 -3.10
CA ILE A 20 0.96 -1.35 -2.50
C ILE A 20 1.49 -2.49 -3.36
N SER A 21 2.77 -2.80 -3.23
CA SER A 21 3.39 -3.92 -3.95
C SER A 21 2.85 -5.27 -3.43
N ALA A 22 2.50 -6.16 -4.35
CA ALA A 22 2.17 -7.56 -4.03
C ALA A 22 3.40 -8.38 -3.59
N PHE A 23 4.60 -7.88 -3.83
CA PHE A 23 5.86 -8.55 -3.52
C PHE A 23 6.36 -8.27 -2.10
N ASP A 24 5.88 -7.20 -1.47
CA ASP A 24 6.31 -6.80 -0.13
C ASP A 24 5.72 -7.69 0.99
N GLY A 25 6.31 -7.59 2.19
CA GLY A 25 5.85 -8.33 3.37
C GLY A 25 4.43 -7.91 3.84
N PRO A 26 3.73 -8.78 4.59
CA PRO A 26 2.31 -8.58 4.95
C PRO A 26 2.06 -7.35 5.84
N ALA A 27 3.08 -6.88 6.57
CA ALA A 27 2.97 -5.76 7.50
C ALA A 27 2.45 -4.45 6.85
N ILE A 28 2.73 -4.24 5.56
CA ILE A 28 2.23 -3.07 4.84
C ILE A 28 0.72 -3.17 4.62
N ALA A 29 0.23 -4.32 4.17
CA ALA A 29 -1.19 -4.57 4.01
C ALA A 29 -1.94 -4.50 5.35
N GLU A 30 -1.38 -5.08 6.41
CA GLU A 30 -1.92 -5.00 7.78
C GLU A 30 -2.01 -3.55 8.27
N THR A 31 -1.02 -2.71 7.94
CA THR A 31 -1.03 -1.30 8.29
C THR A 31 -2.17 -0.56 7.61
N VAL A 32 -2.39 -0.78 6.32
CA VAL A 32 -3.50 -0.18 5.56
C VAL A 32 -4.85 -0.65 6.10
N LEU A 33 -5.01 -1.97 6.33
CA LEU A 33 -6.21 -2.55 6.92
C LEU A 33 -6.50 -2.00 8.32
N GLY A 34 -5.47 -1.82 9.15
CA GLY A 34 -5.59 -1.25 10.49
C GLY A 34 -6.08 0.22 10.52
N LEU A 35 -5.98 0.93 9.40
CA LEU A 35 -6.54 2.27 9.23
C LEU A 35 -8.00 2.27 8.73
N GLY A 36 -8.54 1.11 8.37
CA GLY A 36 -9.84 0.96 7.72
C GLY A 36 -9.81 1.18 6.20
N ALA A 37 -8.64 1.47 5.63
CA ALA A 37 -8.44 1.61 4.20
C ALA A 37 -8.35 0.24 3.51
N ARG A 38 -8.48 0.20 2.18
CA ARG A 38 -8.43 -1.02 1.38
C ARG A 38 -7.09 -1.22 0.67
N PRO A 39 -6.49 -2.41 0.90
CA PRO A 39 -5.56 -3.10 0.03
C PRO A 39 -5.74 -2.95 -1.47
N VAL A 40 -4.88 -2.27 -2.24
CA VAL A 40 -4.87 -2.50 -3.70
C VAL A 40 -3.49 -2.99 -4.10
N PHE A 41 -3.41 -4.25 -4.50
CA PHE A 41 -2.13 -4.88 -4.84
C PHE A 41 -1.80 -4.60 -6.30
N ALA A 42 -0.60 -4.06 -6.52
CA ALA A 42 -0.02 -3.92 -7.84
C ALA A 42 1.25 -4.76 -7.97
N ASP A 43 1.51 -5.22 -9.19
CA ASP A 43 2.68 -6.04 -9.50
C ASP A 43 3.97 -5.19 -9.52
N ILE A 44 5.11 -5.86 -9.57
CA ILE A 44 6.43 -5.24 -9.63
C ILE A 44 7.03 -5.31 -11.03
N ASP A 45 7.89 -4.35 -11.36
CA ASP A 45 8.84 -4.50 -12.45
C ASP A 45 9.88 -5.56 -12.04
N PRO A 46 10.01 -6.68 -12.78
CA PRO A 46 10.89 -7.78 -12.41
C PRO A 46 12.39 -7.44 -12.45
N TYR A 47 12.78 -6.33 -13.07
CA TYR A 47 14.17 -5.89 -13.15
C TYR A 47 14.55 -4.94 -12.01
N THR A 48 13.58 -4.19 -11.48
CA THR A 48 13.83 -3.20 -10.42
C THR A 48 13.25 -3.57 -9.05
N TYR A 49 12.33 -4.55 -9.02
CA TYR A 49 11.55 -4.97 -7.85
C TYR A 49 10.72 -3.86 -7.19
N ASN A 50 10.52 -2.74 -7.88
CA ASN A 50 9.60 -1.69 -7.48
C ASN A 50 8.25 -1.89 -8.16
N LEU A 51 7.22 -1.19 -7.68
CA LEU A 51 5.90 -1.16 -8.33
C LEU A 51 6.01 -0.88 -9.83
N ASP A 52 5.39 -1.71 -10.66
CA ASP A 52 5.25 -1.47 -12.08
C ASP A 52 4.23 -0.35 -12.31
N PRO A 53 4.62 0.81 -12.86
CA PRO A 53 3.70 1.91 -13.13
C PRO A 53 2.54 1.51 -14.07
N ALA A 54 2.74 0.52 -14.95
CA ALA A 54 1.69 0.02 -15.83
C ALA A 54 0.59 -0.78 -15.08
N HIS A 55 0.88 -1.22 -13.87
CA HIS A 55 -0.03 -1.98 -13.02
C HIS A 55 -0.69 -1.10 -11.93
N VAL A 56 -0.46 0.22 -11.96
CA VAL A 56 -1.09 1.22 -11.10
C VAL A 56 -2.01 2.09 -11.96
N ALA A 57 -3.32 1.83 -11.93
CA ALA A 57 -4.33 2.54 -12.73
C ALA A 57 -5.54 2.97 -11.89
#